data_AF-A0A403CTU4-F1
#
_entry.id   AF-A0A403CTU4-F1
#
_cell.length_a   1.000
_cell.length_b   1.000
_cell.length_c   1.000
_cell.angle_alpha   90.00
_cell.angle_beta   90.00
_cell.angle_gamma   90.00
#
_symmetry.space_group_name_H-M   'P 1'
#
loop_
_entity.id
_entity.type
_entity.pdbx_description
1 polymer ?
#
loop_
_entity_poly.entity_id
_entity_poly.type
_entity_poly.pdbx_seq_one_letter_code
_entity_poly.pdbx_strand_id
1 'polypeptide(L)' 'MEIKTRRETRQTLAQWFEEKGFQKAYQEAFQKGYQEELQKVRQEFAQRFLSKGMSREDVAEVTTLPLTEIDKLINSN' A
#
# COMPACT_ATOMS: atom_id res chain seq x y z
N MET A 1 -45.47 -19.97 -9.33
CA MET A 1 -44.50 -19.06 -9.99
C MET A 1 -43.47 -18.46 -9.01
N GLU A 2 -43.68 -18.49 -7.69
CA GLU A 2 -42.82 -17.81 -6.70
C GLU A 2 -41.46 -18.46 -6.38
N ILE A 3 -41.29 -19.77 -6.62
CA ILE A 3 -40.05 -20.48 -6.25
C ILE A 3 -38.89 -20.13 -7.20
N LYS A 4 -39.18 -19.89 -8.49
CA LYS A 4 -38.16 -19.47 -9.48
C LYS A 4 -37.60 -18.10 -9.14
N THR A 5 -38.48 -17.15 -8.78
CA THR A 5 -38.11 -15.78 -8.42
C THR A 5 -37.17 -15.74 -7.21
N ARG A 6 -37.44 -16.51 -6.15
CA ARG A 6 -36.54 -16.57 -4.97
C ARG A 6 -35.15 -17.13 -5.27
N ARG A 7 -35.04 -18.11 -6.18
CA ARG A 7 -33.74 -18.69 -6.56
C ARG A 7 -32.93 -17.70 -7.39
N GLU A 8 -33.58 -17.03 -8.33
CA GLU A 8 -32.98 -15.99 -9.16
C GLU A 8 -32.51 -14.80 -8.30
N THR A 9 -33.31 -14.32 -7.32
CA THR A 9 -32.90 -13.24 -6.42
C THR A 9 -31.67 -13.61 -5.57
N ARG A 10 -31.57 -14.86 -5.10
CA ARG A 10 -30.40 -15.33 -4.34
C ARG A 10 -29.15 -15.43 -5.21
N GLN A 11 -29.29 -15.81 -6.48
CA GLN A 11 -28.19 -15.85 -7.44
C GLN A 11 -27.67 -14.45 -7.76
N THR A 12 -28.56 -13.49 -8.04
CA THR A 12 -28.15 -12.09 -8.27
C THR A 12 -27.51 -11.46 -7.03
N LEU A 13 -28.02 -11.79 -5.83
CA LEU A 13 -27.43 -11.29 -4.59
C LEU A 13 -26.04 -11.88 -4.33
N ALA A 14 -25.83 -13.17 -4.61
CA ALA A 14 -24.51 -13.79 -4.51
C ALA A 14 -23.51 -13.18 -5.50
N GLN A 15 -23.93 -12.96 -6.75
CA GLN A 15 -23.13 -12.26 -7.77
C GLN A 15 -22.74 -10.84 -7.31
N TRP A 16 -23.69 -10.12 -6.73
CA TRP A 16 -23.43 -8.78 -6.18
C TRP A 16 -22.40 -8.80 -5.05
N PHE A 17 -22.47 -9.78 -4.14
CA PHE A 17 -21.47 -9.95 -3.08
C PHE A 17 -20.10 -10.35 -3.62
N GLU A 18 -20.02 -11.21 -4.62
CA GLU A 18 -18.77 -11.60 -5.28
C GLU A 18 -18.11 -10.40 -5.97
N GLU A 19 -18.88 -9.60 -6.72
CA GLU A 19 -18.38 -8.42 -7.42
C GLU A 19 -17.91 -7.33 -6.44
N LYS A 20 -18.67 -7.09 -5.37
CA LYS A 20 -18.27 -6.16 -4.30
C LYS A 20 -17.07 -6.64 -3.52
N GLY A 21 -16.99 -7.95 -3.25
CA GLY A 21 -15.85 -8.58 -2.60
C GLY A 21 -14.58 -8.41 -3.42
N PHE A 22 -14.66 -8.65 -4.73
CA PHE A 22 -13.54 -8.48 -5.65
C PHE A 22 -13.09 -7.03 -5.78
N GLN A 23 -14.03 -6.08 -5.90
CA GLN A 23 -13.71 -4.65 -5.94
C GLN A 23 -12.96 -4.20 -4.68
N LYS A 24 -13.42 -4.63 -3.50
CA LYS A 24 -12.80 -4.28 -2.24
C LYS A 24 -11.40 -4.91 -2.10
N ALA A 25 -11.28 -6.20 -2.41
CA ALA A 25 -10.00 -6.90 -2.37
C ALA A 25 -8.98 -6.28 -3.33
N TYR A 26 -9.40 -5.88 -4.54
CA TYR A 26 -8.54 -5.21 -5.50
C TYR A 26 -8.08 -3.83 -5.01
N GLN A 27 -8.99 -3.03 -4.44
CA GLN A 27 -8.63 -1.73 -3.86
C GLN A 27 -7.64 -1.87 -2.70
N GLU A 28 -7.86 -2.82 -1.80
CA GLU A 28 -6.96 -3.09 -0.67
C GLU A 28 -5.59 -3.57 -1.15
N ALA A 29 -5.56 -4.49 -2.12
CA ALA A 29 -4.31 -4.98 -2.70
C ALA A 29 -3.53 -3.86 -3.41
N PHE A 30 -4.22 -3.00 -4.16
CA PHE A 30 -3.60 -1.87 -4.84
C PHE A 30 -3.07 -0.83 -3.85
N GLN A 31 -3.85 -0.47 -2.84
CA GLN A 31 -3.41 0.46 -1.79
C GLN A 31 -2.19 -0.08 -1.04
N LYS A 32 -2.21 -1.36 -0.67
CA LYS A 32 -1.10 -1.98 0.04
C LYS A 32 0.15 -2.04 -0.83
N GLY A 33 0.03 -2.49 -2.08
CA GLY A 33 1.15 -2.54 -3.03
C GLY A 33 1.75 -1.16 -3.29
N TYR A 34 0.90 -0.15 -3.47
CA TYR A 34 1.34 1.23 -3.68
C TYR A 34 2.06 1.82 -2.46
N GLN A 35 1.59 1.53 -1.24
CA GLN A 35 2.25 1.95 -0.01
C GLN A 35 3.62 1.28 0.17
N GLU A 36 3.71 -0.03 -0.10
CA GLU A 36 4.97 -0.78 -0.03
C GLU A 36 6.00 -0.25 -1.05
N GLU A 37 5.57 0.04 -2.28
CA GLU A 37 6.43 0.59 -3.32
C GLU A 37 6.89 2.02 -2.97
N LEU A 38 5.98 2.88 -2.51
CA LEU A 38 6.33 4.21 -2.00
C LEU A 38 7.35 4.16 -0.86
N GLN A 39 7.20 3.21 0.06
CA GLN A 39 8.12 3.05 1.17
C GLN A 39 9.53 2.67 0.67
N LYS A 40 9.62 1.72 -0.27
CA LYS A 40 10.90 1.34 -0.89
C LYS A 40 11.55 2.51 -1.62
N VAL A 41 10.78 3.26 -2.42
CA VAL A 41 11.28 4.44 -3.14
C VAL A 41 11.82 5.48 -2.15
N ARG A 42 11.09 5.77 -1.06
CA ARG A 42 11.57 6.71 -0.03
C ARG A 42 12.87 6.25 0.61
N GLN A 43 13.01 4.95 0.90
CA GLN A 43 14.25 4.38 1.46
C GLN A 43 15.42 4.45 0.48
N GLU A 44 15.21 4.14 -0.81
CA GLU A 44 16.25 4.28 -1.83
C GLU A 44 16.69 5.74 -2.00
N PHE A 45 15.74 6.68 -2.00
CA PHE A 45 16.06 8.11 -2.05
C PHE A 45 16.85 8.54 -0.80
N ALA A 46 16.46 8.08 0.38
CA ALA A 46 17.18 8.36 1.61
C ALA A 46 18.64 7.89 1.52
N GLN A 47 18.89 6.64 1.10
CA GLN A 47 20.24 6.13 0.90
C GLN A 47 21.04 6.95 -0.11
N ARG A 48 20.41 7.35 -1.23
CA ARG A 48 21.06 8.20 -2.26
C ARG A 48 21.40 9.60 -1.73
N PHE A 49 20.59 10.18 -0.87
CA PHE A 49 20.88 11.48 -0.28
C PHE A 49 21.98 11.39 0.77
N LEU A 50 21.93 10.35 1.62
CA LEU A 50 22.98 10.06 2.59
C LEU A 50 24.34 9.83 1.91
N SER A 51 24.38 9.09 0.79
CA SER A 51 25.62 8.85 0.04
C SER A 51 26.17 10.10 -0.64
N LYS A 52 25.32 11.10 -0.90
CA LYS A 52 25.73 12.44 -1.37
C LYS A 52 26.19 13.37 -0.24
N GLY A 53 26.19 12.91 1.01
CA GLY A 53 26.64 13.68 2.18
C GLY A 53 25.58 14.61 2.76
N MET A 54 24.30 14.41 2.44
CA MET A 54 23.19 15.15 3.07
C MET A 54 23.03 14.74 4.54
N SER A 55 22.65 15.69 5.41
CA SER A 55 22.42 15.39 6.83
C SER A 55 21.20 14.49 7.01
N ARG A 56 21.20 13.64 8.05
CA ARG A 56 20.06 12.76 8.34
C ARG A 56 18.75 13.53 8.63
N GLU A 57 18.86 14.75 9.14
CA GLU A 57 17.72 15.63 9.41
C GLU A 57 17.08 16.10 8.10
N ASP A 58 17.89 16.61 7.17
CA ASP A 58 17.41 17.04 5.86
C ASP A 58 16.85 15.86 5.05
N VAL A 59 17.49 14.68 5.14
CA VAL A 59 17.01 13.47 4.48
C VAL A 59 15.65 13.03 5.04
N ALA A 60 15.45 13.07 6.36
CA ALA A 60 14.18 12.74 6.99
C ALA A 60 13.06 13.69 6.53
N GLU A 61 13.36 14.98 6.41
CA GLU A 61 12.43 15.99 5.91
C GLU A 61 12.02 15.72 4.45
N VAL A 62 12.98 15.53 3.56
CA VAL A 62 12.74 15.37 2.11
C VAL A 62 12.07 14.03 1.79
N THR A 63 12.42 12.95 2.49
CA THR A 63 11.86 11.61 2.24
C THR A 63 10.61 11.33 3.06
N THR A 64 10.25 12.23 3.97
CA THR A 64 9.16 12.06 4.96
C THR A 64 9.28 10.74 5.75
N LEU A 65 10.51 10.25 5.91
CA LEU A 65 10.81 9.08 6.73
C LEU A 65 11.15 9.54 8.15
N PRO A 66 10.77 8.78 9.18
CA PRO A 66 11.17 9.11 10.54
C PRO A 66 12.69 8.96 10.70
N LEU A 67 13.29 9.79 11.55
CA LEU A 67 14.72 9.75 11.85
C LEU A 67 15.19 8.36 12.27
N THR A 68 14.34 7.59 12.95
CA THR A 68 14.64 6.21 13.36
C THR A 68 14.85 5.26 12.18
N GLU A 69 14.12 5.44 11.08
CA GLU A 69 14.31 4.65 9.86
C GLU A 69 15.59 5.10 9.13
N ILE A 70 15.88 6.40 9.11
CA ILE A 70 17.13 6.93 8.56
C ILE A 70 18.34 6.41 9.36
N ASP A 71 18.30 6.42 10.69
CA ASP A 71 19.37 5.87 11.54
C ASP A 71 19.55 4.36 11.30
N LYS A 72 18.47 3.59 11.09
CA LYS A 72 18.60 2.18 10.67
C LYS A 72 19.29 2.04 9.32
N LEU A 73 18.92 2.87 8.33
CA LEU A 73 19.54 2.85 7.00
C LEU A 73 21.04 3.15 7.04
N ILE A 74 21.47 4.04 7.94
CA ILE A 74 22.89 4.34 8.17
C ILE A 74 23.60 3.16 8.84
N ASN A 75 22.99 2.56 9.86
CA ASN A 75 23.58 1.47 10.64
C ASN A 75 23.45 0.07 9.99
N SER A 76 22.69 -0.06 8.90
CA SER A 76 22.54 -1.31 8.13
C SER A 76 23.58 -1.49 7.02
N ASN A 77 24.46 -0.51 6.79
CA ASN A 77 25.65 -0.61 5.94
C ASN A 77 26.91 -0.84 6.79
#